data_AF-A0A7S2Y3I1-F1
#
_entry.id   AF-A0A7S2Y3I1-F1
#
_cell.length_a   1.000
_cell.length_b   1.000
_cell.length_c   1.000
_cell.angle_alpha   90.00
_cell.angle_beta   90.00
_cell.angle_gamma   90.00
#
_symmetry.space_group_name_H-M   'P 1'
#
loop_
_entity.id
_entity.type
_entity.pdbx_description
1 polymer ?
#
loop_
_entity_poly.entity_id
_entity_poly.type
_entity_poly.pdbx_seq_one_letter_code
_entity_poly.pdbx_strand_id
1 'polypeptide(L)'
;PSLVNFNFASHLCSNKTSFCFELTAAIAGALIGAFLNKVLPELLLTVLLVILLSFTSWNTLKKAIRMYKKESEEFRRQTAESELTKMARDDDEGDEDEDENDEEAKLVEKPSSQEDNSPKPEVEETTARDEPMESEQEQKRNAELDQIYEEERHVPSASVLVLVTLFVVVLTINLLKGGGAFPSPFGIECGSRGFWIANMLMLGWILIISVFVRIYLVKRFEQKKRCGYQYVEGDIKWDSRATLVYPFLCCFAGFFAGMFGVGGGIVKGPLMLAMNVHPAVSSASSACMILFTSFTATTSFVVFGLLVEDYAIICLVIGFTATLAGQLGLAYLAKKAQRNSYIAFSIGGVVLVSAFLMTVQSLLSMAEGEQHHSGGICGHGD
;
A
#
# COMPACT_ATOMS: atom_id res chain seq x y z
N PRO A 1 -4.19 15.24 18.88
CA PRO A 1 -3.01 15.28 17.97
C PRO A 1 -1.93 14.21 18.27
N SER A 2 -1.61 13.98 19.55
CA SER A 2 -0.59 13.00 19.99
C SER A 2 -1.01 11.53 19.81
N LEU A 3 -2.25 11.17 20.12
CA LEU A 3 -2.80 9.81 19.91
C LEU A 3 -2.89 9.41 18.43
N VAL A 4 -3.21 10.35 17.54
CA VAL A 4 -3.28 10.12 16.09
C VAL A 4 -1.88 9.90 15.50
N ASN A 5 -0.88 10.65 15.96
CA ASN A 5 0.51 10.45 15.52
C ASN A 5 1.12 9.14 16.05
N PHE A 6 0.73 8.70 17.26
CA PHE A 6 1.18 7.42 17.81
C PHE A 6 0.59 6.23 17.05
N ASN A 7 -0.72 6.25 16.75
CA ASN A 7 -1.36 5.24 15.90
C ASN A 7 -0.84 5.27 14.45
N PHE A 8 -0.52 6.45 13.92
CA PHE A 8 0.06 6.56 12.59
C PHE A 8 1.46 5.92 12.50
N ALA A 9 2.31 6.18 13.50
CA ALA A 9 3.65 5.59 13.56
C ALA A 9 3.62 4.07 13.76
N SER A 10 2.69 3.54 14.57
CA SER A 10 2.53 2.10 14.78
C SER A 10 1.98 1.38 13.54
N HIS A 11 0.99 1.93 12.83
CA HIS A 11 0.48 1.36 11.57
C HIS A 11 1.50 1.41 10.43
N LEU A 12 2.32 2.47 10.38
CA LEU A 12 3.48 2.53 9.48
C LEU A 12 4.54 1.50 9.85
N CYS A 13 4.62 1.07 11.11
CA CYS A 13 5.62 0.14 11.61
C CYS A 13 5.26 -1.34 11.41
N SER A 14 4.01 -1.72 11.68
CA SER A 14 3.48 -3.08 11.45
C SER A 14 3.59 -3.51 9.98
N ASN A 15 3.44 -2.58 9.03
CA ASN A 15 3.46 -2.86 7.58
C ASN A 15 4.84 -2.71 6.90
N LYS A 16 5.94 -2.45 7.62
CA LYS A 16 7.27 -2.23 7.00
C LYS A 16 7.79 -3.44 6.23
N THR A 17 7.58 -4.64 6.76
CA THR A 17 8.02 -5.89 6.14
C THR A 17 7.21 -6.22 4.88
N SER A 18 5.91 -5.94 4.93
CA SER A 18 4.99 -6.03 3.79
C SER A 18 5.44 -5.16 2.63
N PHE A 19 5.84 -3.93 2.92
CA PHE A 19 6.30 -2.97 1.93
C PHE A 19 7.53 -3.46 1.16
N CYS A 20 8.52 -4.03 1.87
CA CYS A 20 9.70 -4.60 1.25
C CYS A 20 9.35 -5.74 0.28
N PHE A 21 8.44 -6.61 0.70
CA PHE A 21 7.97 -7.73 -0.12
C PHE A 21 7.28 -7.26 -1.40
N GLU A 22 6.34 -6.32 -1.29
CA GLU A 22 5.62 -5.75 -2.42
C GLU A 22 6.56 -5.05 -3.41
N LEU A 23 7.56 -4.34 -2.90
CA LEU A 23 8.51 -3.59 -3.72
C LEU A 23 9.44 -4.51 -4.52
N THR A 24 9.92 -5.62 -3.94
CA THR A 24 10.73 -6.60 -4.68
C THR A 24 9.97 -7.20 -5.87
N ALA A 25 8.68 -7.52 -5.67
CA ALA A 25 7.81 -8.03 -6.73
C ALA A 25 7.54 -6.97 -7.81
N ALA A 26 7.32 -5.71 -7.41
CA ALA A 26 7.10 -4.61 -8.34
C ALA A 26 8.33 -4.31 -9.21
N ILE A 27 9.53 -4.31 -8.62
CA ILE A 27 10.78 -4.13 -9.37
C ILE A 27 10.98 -5.27 -10.38
N ALA A 28 10.70 -6.52 -9.99
CA ALA A 28 10.74 -7.66 -10.90
C ALA A 28 9.83 -7.44 -12.12
N GLY A 29 8.57 -7.07 -11.85
CA GLY A 29 7.60 -6.75 -12.88
C GLY A 29 8.08 -5.62 -13.78
N ALA A 30 8.57 -4.52 -13.22
CA ALA A 30 8.99 -3.34 -13.96
C ALA A 30 10.14 -3.62 -14.93
N LEU A 31 11.10 -4.47 -14.54
CA LEU A 31 12.18 -4.89 -15.42
C LEU A 31 11.67 -5.72 -16.61
N ILE A 32 10.76 -6.66 -16.34
CA ILE A 32 10.13 -7.48 -17.39
C ILE A 32 9.29 -6.59 -18.30
N GLY A 33 8.55 -5.64 -17.74
CA GLY A 33 7.73 -4.69 -18.48
C GLY A 33 8.54 -3.75 -19.37
N ALA A 34 9.65 -3.20 -18.85
CA ALA A 34 10.55 -2.35 -19.64
C ALA A 34 11.20 -3.13 -20.78
N PHE A 35 11.56 -4.40 -20.55
CA PHE A 35 12.05 -5.27 -21.62
C PHE A 35 10.97 -5.54 -22.68
N LEU A 36 9.74 -5.81 -22.25
CA LEU A 36 8.62 -6.07 -23.17
C LEU A 36 8.21 -4.83 -23.96
N ASN A 37 8.30 -3.63 -23.37
CA ASN A 37 8.09 -2.36 -24.08
C ASN A 37 8.99 -2.25 -25.32
N LYS A 38 10.24 -2.69 -25.23
CA LYS A 38 11.16 -2.71 -26.38
C LYS A 38 10.79 -3.75 -27.45
N VAL A 39 10.17 -4.87 -27.06
CA VAL A 39 9.87 -5.99 -27.96
C VAL A 39 8.55 -5.81 -28.69
N LEU A 40 7.57 -5.15 -28.05
CA LEU A 40 6.23 -5.01 -28.61
C LEU A 40 6.14 -3.85 -29.60
N PRO A 41 5.30 -3.99 -30.65
CA PRO A 41 5.00 -2.88 -31.55
C PRO A 41 4.22 -1.78 -30.82
N GLU A 42 4.45 -0.52 -31.20
CA GLU A 42 3.87 0.66 -30.54
C GLU A 42 2.34 0.63 -30.50
N LEU A 43 1.69 0.19 -31.58
CA LEU A 43 0.24 0.04 -31.64
C LEU A 43 -0.30 -0.91 -30.56
N LEU A 44 0.42 -2.00 -30.26
CA LEU A 44 0.01 -2.92 -29.21
C LEU A 44 0.16 -2.28 -27.83
N LEU A 45 1.22 -1.48 -27.62
CA LEU A 45 1.43 -0.75 -26.37
C LEU A 45 0.33 0.28 -26.13
N THR A 46 -0.06 1.06 -27.14
CA THR A 46 -1.12 2.06 -27.01
C THR A 46 -2.48 1.41 -26.74
N VAL A 47 -2.84 0.34 -27.45
CA VAL A 47 -4.08 -0.40 -27.21
C VAL A 47 -4.09 -1.01 -25.80
N LEU A 48 -2.98 -1.62 -25.36
CA LEU A 48 -2.86 -2.20 -24.02
C LEU A 48 -2.97 -1.13 -22.92
N LEU A 49 -2.38 0.04 -23.14
CA LEU A 49 -2.48 1.19 -22.23
C LEU A 49 -3.93 1.67 -22.12
N VAL A 50 -4.64 1.82 -23.23
CA VAL A 50 -6.05 2.24 -23.25
C VAL A 50 -6.93 1.23 -22.49
N ILE A 51 -6.74 -0.08 -22.72
CA ILE A 51 -7.47 -1.13 -21.99
C ILE A 51 -7.18 -1.04 -20.49
N LEU A 52 -5.91 -0.88 -20.11
CA LEU A 52 -5.51 -0.78 -18.71
C LEU A 52 -6.08 0.47 -18.03
N LEU A 53 -6.00 1.64 -18.66
CA LEU A 53 -6.53 2.89 -18.12
C LEU A 53 -8.05 2.84 -18.00
N SER A 54 -8.75 2.24 -18.98
CA SER A 54 -10.20 2.05 -18.95
C SER A 54 -10.62 1.12 -17.81
N PHE A 55 -9.96 -0.04 -17.67
CA PHE A 55 -10.22 -0.97 -16.58
C PHE A 55 -9.92 -0.35 -15.21
N THR A 56 -8.80 0.36 -15.11
CA THR A 56 -8.36 1.00 -13.87
C THR A 56 -9.30 2.14 -13.47
N SER A 57 -9.74 2.96 -14.44
CA SER A 57 -10.73 4.01 -14.23
C SER A 57 -12.04 3.42 -13.72
N TRP A 58 -12.56 2.38 -14.39
CA TRP A 58 -13.79 1.71 -13.98
C TRP A 58 -13.70 1.15 -12.55
N ASN A 59 -12.61 0.44 -12.24
CA ASN A 59 -12.42 -0.13 -10.91
C ASN A 59 -12.26 0.95 -9.83
N THR A 60 -11.51 2.02 -10.14
CA THR A 60 -11.28 3.14 -9.22
C THR A 60 -12.58 3.89 -8.94
N LEU A 61 -13.35 4.22 -9.98
CA LEU A 61 -14.62 4.93 -9.83
C LEU A 61 -15.65 4.09 -9.09
N LYS A 62 -15.75 2.78 -9.38
CA LYS A 62 -16.62 1.84 -8.64
C LYS A 62 -16.24 1.75 -7.16
N LYS A 63 -14.95 1.85 -6.83
CA LYS A 63 -14.48 1.87 -5.43
C LYS A 63 -14.75 3.22 -4.78
N ALA A 64 -14.51 4.33 -5.47
CA ALA A 64 -14.79 5.68 -4.98
C ALA A 64 -16.28 5.84 -4.60
N ILE A 65 -17.19 5.34 -5.45
CA ILE A 65 -18.64 5.33 -5.17
C ILE A 65 -18.96 4.49 -3.92
N ARG A 66 -18.33 3.32 -3.77
CA ARG A 66 -18.52 2.47 -2.58
C ARG A 66 -18.02 3.14 -1.30
N MET A 67 -16.87 3.79 -1.36
CA MET A 67 -16.29 4.55 -0.25
C MET A 67 -17.19 5.72 0.14
N TYR A 68 -17.67 6.47 -0.86
CA TYR A 68 -18.62 7.57 -0.65
C TYR A 68 -19.90 7.12 0.05
N LYS A 69 -20.48 5.97 -0.35
CA LYS A 69 -21.67 5.40 0.29
C LYS A 69 -21.42 5.07 1.76
N LYS A 70 -20.31 4.37 2.05
CA LYS A 70 -19.91 4.03 3.43
C LYS A 70 -19.71 5.28 4.30
N GLU A 71 -18.90 6.23 3.83
CA GLU A 71 -18.66 7.49 4.55
C GLU A 71 -19.96 8.30 4.76
N SER A 72 -20.91 8.23 3.81
CA SER A 72 -22.20 8.90 3.94
C SER A 72 -23.16 8.21 4.91
N GLU A 73 -23.02 6.91 5.12
CA GLU A 73 -23.76 6.15 6.14
C GLU A 73 -23.19 6.41 7.53
N GLU A 74 -21.87 6.37 7.69
CA GLU A 74 -21.19 6.71 8.94
C GLU A 74 -21.48 8.14 9.39
N PHE A 75 -21.43 9.10 8.46
CA PHE A 75 -21.78 10.48 8.76
C PHE A 75 -23.24 10.61 9.22
N ARG A 76 -24.18 9.89 8.57
CA ARG A 76 -25.59 9.88 8.99
C ARG A 76 -25.80 9.27 10.37
N ARG A 77 -25.08 8.19 10.71
CA ARG A 77 -25.15 7.58 12.05
C ARG A 77 -24.60 8.52 13.12
N GLN A 78 -23.45 9.16 12.88
CA GLN A 78 -22.88 10.14 13.80
C GLN A 78 -23.80 11.35 14.01
N THR A 79 -24.41 11.88 12.94
CA THR A 79 -25.39 12.96 13.07
C THR A 79 -26.61 12.49 13.88
N ALA A 80 -27.16 11.32 13.60
CA ALA A 80 -28.29 10.77 14.34
C ALA A 80 -27.97 10.54 15.83
N GLU A 81 -26.81 9.99 16.16
CA GLU A 81 -26.36 9.83 17.56
C GLU A 81 -26.14 11.18 18.25
N SER A 82 -25.59 12.17 17.55
CA SER A 82 -25.39 13.51 18.12
C SER A 82 -26.72 14.23 18.39
N GLU A 83 -27.73 14.04 17.53
CA GLU A 83 -29.07 14.60 17.72
C GLU A 83 -29.81 13.86 18.84
N LEU A 84 -29.68 12.52 18.92
CA LEU A 84 -30.25 11.73 20.02
C LEU A 84 -29.61 12.10 21.37
N THR A 85 -28.29 12.35 21.40
CA THR A 85 -27.56 12.77 22.59
C THR A 85 -27.94 14.19 23.03
N LYS A 86 -28.22 15.10 22.09
CA LYS A 86 -28.75 16.43 22.41
C LYS A 86 -30.16 16.34 22.96
N MET A 87 -31.06 15.60 22.31
CA MET A 87 -32.44 15.40 22.80
C MET A 87 -32.44 14.79 24.21
N ALA A 88 -31.61 13.77 24.47
CA ALA A 88 -31.48 13.18 25.79
C ALA A 88 -30.88 14.13 26.85
N ARG A 89 -30.19 15.19 26.44
CA ARG A 89 -29.64 16.22 27.34
C ARG A 89 -30.64 17.36 27.56
N ASP A 90 -31.42 17.70 26.54
CA ASP A 90 -32.49 18.69 26.63
C ASP A 90 -33.69 18.15 27.43
N ASP A 91 -33.93 16.83 27.42
CA ASP A 91 -34.93 16.16 28.28
C ASP A 91 -34.50 16.10 29.77
N ASP A 92 -33.21 16.23 30.09
CA ASP A 92 -32.67 16.25 31.47
C ASP A 92 -32.58 17.69 32.03
N GLU A 93 -32.44 18.70 31.17
CA GLU A 93 -32.49 20.14 31.53
C GLU A 93 -33.94 20.70 31.48
N GLY A 94 -34.94 19.91 31.07
CA GLY A 94 -36.33 20.32 30.83
C GLY A 94 -37.30 20.21 32.02
N ASP A 95 -36.84 19.80 33.20
CA ASP A 95 -37.70 19.53 34.38
C ASP A 95 -37.32 20.35 35.64
N GLU A 96 -36.52 21.42 35.48
CA GLU A 96 -36.26 22.37 36.57
C GLU A 96 -36.56 23.81 36.13
N ASP A 97 -37.84 24.19 36.10
CA ASP A 97 -38.26 25.56 36.39
C ASP A 97 -39.78 25.61 36.67
N GLU A 98 -40.12 26.23 37.81
CA GLU A 98 -41.46 26.49 38.40
C GLU A 98 -42.00 25.43 39.39
N ASP A 99 -41.52 25.49 40.64
CA ASP A 99 -42.33 26.04 41.75
C ASP A 99 -41.48 26.14 43.05
N GLU A 100 -41.21 27.37 43.50
CA GLU A 100 -40.86 27.65 44.89
C GLU A 100 -42.10 27.40 45.75
N ASN A 101 -42.09 26.40 46.67
CA ASN A 101 -42.21 26.65 48.10
C ASN A 101 -42.09 25.37 48.96
N ASP A 102 -41.19 25.44 49.95
CA ASP A 102 -41.19 24.86 51.31
C ASP A 102 -41.23 23.34 51.61
N GLU A 103 -40.24 23.00 52.45
CA GLU A 103 -40.13 21.94 53.48
C GLU A 103 -39.89 20.48 53.06
N GLU A 104 -38.62 20.06 53.15
CA GLU A 104 -38.06 19.13 54.17
C GLU A 104 -38.52 17.66 53.99
N ALA A 105 -37.64 16.68 53.80
CA ALA A 105 -36.54 16.39 54.71
C ALA A 105 -35.39 15.58 54.09
N LYS A 106 -34.18 16.08 54.37
CA LYS A 106 -32.90 15.39 54.67
C LYS A 106 -32.93 13.86 54.73
N LEU A 107 -32.09 13.22 53.91
CA LEU A 107 -30.75 12.68 54.23
C LEU A 107 -30.74 11.28 54.88
N VAL A 108 -29.77 10.51 54.38
CA VAL A 108 -28.95 9.50 55.06
C VAL A 108 -29.17 8.03 54.61
N GLU A 109 -28.04 7.44 54.23
CA GLU A 109 -27.62 6.04 54.36
C GLU A 109 -27.84 5.02 53.24
N LYS A 110 -26.68 4.47 52.82
CA LYS A 110 -26.52 3.06 52.41
C LYS A 110 -27.17 2.13 53.44
N PRO A 111 -27.63 0.96 53.01
CA PRO A 111 -27.09 -0.23 53.68
C PRO A 111 -26.75 -1.38 52.74
N SER A 112 -25.79 -2.18 53.21
CA SER A 112 -25.44 -3.50 52.73
C SER A 112 -26.35 -4.58 53.33
N SER A 113 -26.67 -5.59 52.51
CA SER A 113 -26.74 -7.05 52.80
C SER A 113 -27.67 -7.64 53.87
N GLN A 114 -28.45 -8.68 53.49
CA GLN A 114 -28.45 -10.04 54.09
C GLN A 114 -29.34 -11.02 53.28
N GLU A 115 -28.77 -12.10 52.73
CA GLU A 115 -28.85 -13.52 53.17
C GLU A 115 -30.16 -14.21 52.71
N ASP A 116 -30.14 -15.34 52.00
CA ASP A 116 -29.58 -16.66 52.35
C ASP A 116 -29.52 -17.49 51.04
N ASN A 117 -28.54 -18.33 50.67
CA ASN A 117 -28.09 -19.51 51.39
C ASN A 117 -26.80 -20.04 50.74
N SER A 118 -25.77 -20.27 51.54
CA SER A 118 -24.54 -20.98 51.14
C SER A 118 -24.77 -22.51 51.28
N PRO A 119 -23.90 -23.39 50.74
CA PRO A 119 -22.65 -23.67 51.46
C PRO A 119 -21.42 -23.75 50.54
N LYS A 120 -20.34 -23.11 51.00
CA LYS A 120 -18.95 -23.46 50.67
C LYS A 120 -18.68 -24.94 50.98
N PRO A 121 -17.69 -25.55 50.29
CA PRO A 121 -16.48 -25.98 51.00
C PRO A 121 -15.28 -25.27 50.36
N GLU A 122 -14.50 -24.53 51.13
CA GLU A 122 -13.34 -25.00 51.90
C GLU A 122 -12.05 -24.85 51.10
N VAL A 123 -11.16 -24.04 51.67
CA VAL A 123 -9.74 -24.08 51.36
C VAL A 123 -9.24 -25.41 51.92
N GLU A 124 -9.14 -26.42 51.07
CA GLU A 124 -8.28 -27.57 51.32
C GLU A 124 -6.89 -27.25 50.76
N GLU A 125 -6.03 -26.78 51.67
CA GLU A 125 -4.61 -27.06 51.56
C GLU A 125 -4.47 -28.59 51.63
N THR A 126 -4.01 -29.21 50.54
CA THR A 126 -3.28 -30.50 50.35
C THR A 126 -3.76 -31.12 49.02
N THR A 127 -3.06 -30.97 47.90
CA THR A 127 -2.06 -31.95 47.46
C THR A 127 -1.46 -31.46 46.13
N ALA A 128 -0.14 -31.60 46.01
CA ALA A 128 0.61 -31.30 44.80
C ALA A 128 0.21 -32.16 43.58
N ARG A 129 0.43 -31.58 42.37
CA ARG A 129 0.36 -32.12 40.98
C ARG A 129 -1.00 -31.83 40.31
N ASP A 130 -1.18 -30.81 39.46
CA ASP A 130 -0.55 -30.62 38.13
C ASP A 130 -0.80 -29.18 37.55
N GLU A 131 -0.43 -28.09 38.23
CA GLU A 131 -0.61 -26.70 37.74
C GLU A 131 0.69 -25.85 37.65
N PRO A 132 1.70 -26.18 36.81
CA PRO A 132 2.77 -25.21 36.47
C PRO A 132 2.85 -24.84 34.98
N MET A 133 2.23 -25.59 34.08
CA MET A 133 2.50 -25.44 32.64
C MET A 133 1.67 -24.37 31.94
N GLU A 134 0.45 -24.08 32.40
CA GLU A 134 -0.48 -23.17 31.69
C GLU A 134 -0.12 -21.69 31.92
N SER A 135 0.30 -21.34 33.16
CA SER A 135 0.76 -19.99 33.52
C SER A 135 2.14 -19.63 32.96
N GLU A 136 3.08 -20.59 32.89
CA GLU A 136 4.39 -20.39 32.24
C GLU A 136 4.27 -20.23 30.72
N GLN A 137 3.37 -20.98 30.08
CA GLN A 137 3.11 -20.83 28.64
C GLN A 137 2.44 -19.51 28.32
N GLU A 138 1.53 -19.03 29.18
CA GLU A 138 0.88 -17.74 29.00
C GLU A 138 1.85 -16.57 29.26
N GLN A 139 2.72 -16.65 30.27
CA GLN A 139 3.80 -15.68 30.47
C GLN A 139 4.79 -15.65 29.31
N LYS A 140 5.20 -16.80 28.79
CA LYS A 140 6.08 -16.86 27.61
C LYS A 140 5.41 -16.25 26.38
N ARG A 141 4.12 -16.53 26.17
CA ARG A 141 3.31 -15.97 25.09
C ARG A 141 3.23 -14.44 25.18
N ASN A 142 2.98 -13.91 26.38
CA ASN A 142 2.87 -12.47 26.62
C ASN A 142 4.23 -11.78 26.50
N ALA A 143 5.31 -12.39 26.98
CA ALA A 143 6.66 -11.87 26.80
C ALA A 143 7.09 -11.87 25.31
N GLU A 144 6.76 -12.92 24.55
CA GLU A 144 6.96 -12.96 23.10
C GLU A 144 6.11 -11.89 22.38
N LEU A 145 4.87 -11.65 22.82
CA LEU A 145 4.00 -10.63 22.29
C LEU A 145 4.54 -9.21 22.55
N ASP A 146 5.03 -8.94 23.77
CA ASP A 146 5.66 -7.67 24.15
C ASP A 146 6.94 -7.42 23.35
N GLN A 147 7.75 -8.45 23.11
CA GLN A 147 8.90 -8.35 22.21
C GLN A 147 8.49 -7.98 20.78
N ILE A 148 7.40 -8.58 20.26
CA ILE A 148 6.87 -8.23 18.93
C ILE A 148 6.43 -6.75 18.89
N TYR A 149 5.78 -6.24 19.94
CA TYR A 149 5.39 -4.84 20.03
C TYR A 149 6.60 -3.89 20.09
N GLU A 150 7.65 -4.24 20.84
CA GLU A 150 8.89 -3.44 20.88
C GLU A 150 9.66 -3.45 19.56
N GLU A 151 9.74 -4.61 18.89
CA GLU A 151 10.31 -4.72 17.54
C GLU A 151 9.54 -3.85 16.54
N GLU A 152 8.21 -3.88 16.60
CA GLU A 152 7.31 -3.03 15.80
C GLU A 152 7.28 -1.58 16.25
N ARG A 153 8.06 -1.17 17.26
CA ARG A 153 8.28 0.25 17.53
C ARG A 153 9.43 0.80 16.69
N HIS A 154 10.37 -0.06 16.30
CA HIS A 154 11.58 0.33 15.59
C HIS A 154 11.46 0.04 14.09
N VAL A 155 12.17 0.81 13.26
CA VAL A 155 12.35 0.42 11.86
C VAL A 155 13.13 -0.90 11.81
N PRO A 156 12.64 -1.96 11.16
CA PRO A 156 13.42 -3.17 10.95
C PRO A 156 14.53 -2.84 9.97
N SER A 157 15.67 -2.40 10.51
CA SER A 157 16.84 -1.95 9.76
C SER A 157 17.35 -3.02 8.80
N ALA A 158 17.24 -4.29 9.19
CA ALA A 158 17.56 -5.43 8.34
C ALA A 158 16.69 -5.49 7.06
N SER A 159 15.37 -5.29 7.16
CA SER A 159 14.48 -5.32 5.99
C SER A 159 14.73 -4.15 5.05
N VAL A 160 14.97 -2.95 5.60
CA VAL A 160 15.32 -1.77 4.80
C VAL A 160 16.69 -1.95 4.13
N LEU A 161 17.67 -2.52 4.85
CA LEU A 161 19.00 -2.82 4.29
C LEU A 161 18.90 -3.82 3.13
N VAL A 162 18.14 -4.91 3.28
CA VAL A 162 17.91 -5.89 2.20
C VAL A 162 17.27 -5.23 0.98
N LEU A 163 16.29 -4.34 1.20
CA LEU A 163 15.63 -3.61 0.13
C LEU A 163 16.60 -2.69 -0.63
N VAL A 164 17.35 -1.85 0.11
CA VAL A 164 18.33 -0.93 -0.48
C VAL A 164 19.42 -1.71 -1.21
N THR A 165 19.87 -2.83 -0.63
CA THR A 165 20.86 -3.72 -1.27
C THR A 165 20.31 -4.29 -2.57
N LEU A 166 19.06 -4.79 -2.60
CA LEU A 166 18.42 -5.27 -3.83
C LEU A 166 18.36 -4.17 -4.90
N PHE A 167 17.91 -2.97 -4.52
CA PHE A 167 17.81 -1.85 -5.46
C PHE A 167 19.17 -1.46 -6.04
N VAL A 168 20.19 -1.32 -5.19
CA VAL A 168 21.56 -1.01 -5.63
C VAL A 168 22.12 -2.09 -6.53
N VAL A 169 21.93 -3.37 -6.20
CA VAL A 169 22.38 -4.49 -7.05
C VAL A 169 21.66 -4.47 -8.40
N VAL A 170 20.34 -4.30 -8.42
CA VAL A 170 19.55 -4.22 -9.66
C VAL A 170 20.02 -3.05 -10.53
N LEU A 171 20.23 -1.88 -9.94
CA LEU A 171 20.73 -0.71 -10.66
C LEU A 171 22.14 -0.91 -11.18
N THR A 172 23.02 -1.46 -10.36
CA THR A 172 24.40 -1.76 -10.75
C THR A 172 24.41 -2.71 -11.92
N ILE A 173 23.62 -3.78 -11.90
CA ILE A 173 23.51 -4.72 -13.03
C ILE A 173 22.88 -4.05 -14.26
N ASN A 174 21.86 -3.20 -14.10
CA ASN A 174 21.27 -2.44 -15.21
C ASN A 174 22.30 -1.52 -15.87
N LEU A 175 23.09 -0.79 -15.09
CA LEU A 175 24.12 0.13 -15.60
C LEU A 175 25.31 -0.63 -16.19
N LEU A 176 25.77 -1.71 -15.53
CA LEU A 176 26.90 -2.54 -15.97
C LEU A 176 26.65 -3.20 -17.32
N LYS A 177 25.39 -3.60 -17.58
CA LYS A 177 24.98 -4.19 -18.85
C LYS A 177 25.29 -3.25 -20.01
N GLY A 178 25.13 -1.95 -19.79
CA GLY A 178 25.25 -0.89 -20.79
C GLY A 178 24.39 -1.15 -22.04
N GLY A 179 24.25 -0.15 -22.87
CA GLY A 179 23.45 -0.26 -24.08
C GLY A 179 23.21 1.09 -24.71
N GLY A 180 22.83 1.05 -26.00
CA GLY A 180 22.36 2.16 -26.84
C GLY A 180 23.20 3.45 -26.78
N ALA A 181 23.06 4.20 -25.69
CA ALA A 181 23.65 5.51 -25.44
C ALA A 181 25.07 5.47 -24.83
N PHE A 182 25.49 4.40 -24.15
CA PHE A 182 26.83 4.29 -23.56
C PHE A 182 27.51 2.96 -23.90
N PRO A 183 28.80 2.94 -24.27
CA PRO A 183 29.55 1.70 -24.38
C PRO A 183 29.55 1.00 -23.02
N SER A 184 29.08 -0.24 -22.97
CA SER A 184 29.11 -1.02 -21.74
C SER A 184 30.57 -1.17 -21.28
N PRO A 185 30.88 -0.96 -19.99
CA PRO A 185 32.25 -1.11 -19.48
C PRO A 185 32.82 -2.53 -19.71
N PHE A 186 31.95 -3.50 -20.01
CA PHE A 186 32.29 -4.88 -20.35
C PHE A 186 32.06 -5.27 -21.83
N GLY A 187 31.69 -4.35 -22.72
CA GLY A 187 31.55 -4.61 -24.17
C GLY A 187 30.50 -5.67 -24.54
N ILE A 188 29.42 -5.80 -23.76
CA ILE A 188 28.35 -6.77 -24.00
C ILE A 188 27.48 -6.28 -25.17
N GLU A 189 27.54 -6.96 -26.31
CA GLU A 189 26.65 -6.72 -27.45
C GLU A 189 25.20 -7.12 -27.16
N CYS A 190 24.26 -6.39 -27.77
CA CYS A 190 22.82 -6.64 -27.64
C CYS A 190 22.48 -8.03 -28.21
N GLY A 191 21.94 -8.92 -27.38
CA GLY A 191 21.64 -10.32 -27.76
C GLY A 191 22.76 -11.33 -27.47
N SER A 192 23.91 -10.90 -26.94
CA SER A 192 24.99 -11.80 -26.54
C SER A 192 24.59 -12.73 -25.38
N ARG A 193 25.29 -13.86 -25.22
CA ARG A 193 25.11 -14.77 -24.08
C ARG A 193 25.29 -14.04 -22.74
N GLY A 194 26.17 -13.05 -22.67
CA GLY A 194 26.38 -12.22 -21.48
C GLY A 194 25.15 -11.40 -21.07
N PHE A 195 24.37 -10.90 -22.04
CA PHE A 195 23.13 -10.16 -21.79
C PHE A 195 22.08 -11.04 -21.11
N TRP A 196 21.90 -12.26 -21.61
CA TRP A 196 20.95 -13.23 -21.06
C TRP A 196 21.39 -13.76 -19.70
N ILE A 197 22.68 -13.98 -19.50
CA ILE A 197 23.24 -14.37 -18.19
C ILE A 197 23.02 -13.27 -17.15
N ALA A 198 23.31 -12.01 -17.50
CA ALA A 198 23.07 -10.87 -16.60
C ALA A 198 21.58 -10.72 -16.25
N ASN A 199 20.69 -10.94 -17.22
CA ASN A 199 19.25 -10.89 -17.00
C ASN A 199 18.74 -12.04 -16.12
N MET A 200 19.22 -13.26 -16.35
CA MET A 200 18.88 -14.42 -15.52
C MET A 200 19.44 -14.29 -14.11
N LEU A 201 20.64 -13.73 -13.97
CA LEU A 201 21.24 -13.42 -12.67
C LEU A 201 20.41 -12.38 -11.91
N MET A 202 19.97 -11.32 -12.60
CA MET A 202 19.10 -10.29 -12.02
C MET A 202 17.75 -10.86 -11.57
N LEU A 203 17.06 -11.63 -12.43
CA LEU A 203 15.80 -12.28 -12.10
C LEU A 203 15.97 -13.32 -10.98
N GLY A 204 17.07 -14.08 -11.00
CA GLY A 204 17.42 -15.04 -9.96
C GLY A 204 17.64 -14.37 -8.61
N TRP A 205 18.37 -13.26 -8.56
CA TRP A 205 18.59 -12.48 -7.34
C TRP A 205 17.28 -11.96 -6.75
N ILE A 206 16.41 -11.40 -7.59
CA ILE A 206 15.10 -10.90 -7.15
C ILE A 206 14.22 -12.05 -6.65
N LEU A 207 14.23 -13.20 -7.33
CA LEU A 207 13.46 -14.38 -6.92
C LEU A 207 13.96 -14.97 -5.60
N ILE A 208 15.29 -15.03 -5.38
CA ILE A 208 15.89 -15.46 -4.11
C ILE A 208 15.42 -14.57 -2.97
N ILE A 209 15.52 -13.25 -3.13
CA ILE A 209 15.08 -12.31 -2.08
C ILE A 209 13.57 -12.40 -1.88
N SER A 210 12.78 -12.52 -2.95
CA SER A 210 11.32 -12.67 -2.86
C SER A 210 10.91 -13.94 -2.08
N VAL A 211 11.57 -15.08 -2.34
CA VAL A 211 11.35 -16.33 -1.60
C VAL A 211 11.81 -16.20 -0.14
N PHE A 212 12.97 -15.59 0.12
CA PHE A 212 13.47 -15.36 1.46
C PHE A 212 12.50 -14.50 2.29
N VAL A 213 12.04 -13.38 1.73
CA VAL A 213 11.08 -12.48 2.38
C VAL A 213 9.74 -13.18 2.59
N ARG A 214 9.28 -14.02 1.65
CA ARG A 214 8.07 -14.83 1.83
C ARG A 214 8.20 -15.80 3.00
N ILE A 215 9.29 -16.54 3.08
CA ILE A 215 9.53 -17.49 4.19
C ILE A 215 9.56 -16.74 5.52
N TYR A 216 10.23 -15.57 5.55
CA TYR A 216 10.27 -14.70 6.72
C TYR A 216 8.87 -14.21 7.13
N LEU A 217 8.05 -13.72 6.18
CA LEU A 217 6.69 -13.25 6.45
C LEU A 217 5.79 -14.35 6.99
N VAL A 218 5.82 -15.55 6.39
CA VAL A 218 4.99 -16.69 6.83
C VAL A 218 5.40 -17.14 8.22
N LYS A 219 6.71 -17.24 8.50
CA LYS A 219 7.21 -17.58 9.84
C LYS A 219 6.77 -16.55 10.88
N ARG A 220 6.87 -15.25 10.56
CA ARG A 220 6.43 -14.15 11.44
C ARG A 220 4.90 -14.17 11.65
N PHE A 221 4.12 -14.50 10.62
CA PHE A 221 2.67 -14.63 10.71
C PHE A 221 2.27 -15.79 11.63
N GLU A 222 2.91 -16.96 11.51
CA GLU A 222 2.68 -18.08 12.41
C GLU A 222 3.03 -17.75 13.86
N GLN A 223 4.13 -17.01 14.09
CA GLN A 223 4.51 -16.53 15.43
C GLN A 223 3.45 -15.59 16.01
N LYS A 224 3.01 -14.58 15.25
CA LYS A 224 1.93 -13.66 15.67
C LYS A 224 0.63 -14.40 15.98
N LYS A 225 0.30 -15.43 15.19
CA LYS A 225 -0.90 -16.25 15.42
C LYS A 225 -0.80 -17.08 16.71
N ARG A 226 0.38 -17.65 17.01
CA ARG A 226 0.61 -18.40 18.26
C ARG A 226 0.55 -17.52 19.50
N CYS A 227 1.01 -16.28 19.39
CA CYS A 227 1.03 -15.33 20.52
C CYS A 227 -0.31 -14.65 20.81
N GLY A 228 -1.35 -14.92 20.00
CA GLY A 228 -2.65 -14.27 20.17
C GLY A 228 -2.65 -12.79 19.82
N TYR A 229 -1.83 -12.37 18.84
CA TYR A 229 -1.70 -10.97 18.43
C TYR A 229 -3.05 -10.38 18.00
N GLN A 230 -3.47 -9.30 18.68
CA GLN A 230 -4.67 -8.53 18.35
C GLN A 230 -4.37 -7.62 17.15
N TYR A 231 -4.92 -7.96 15.99
CA TYR A 231 -4.82 -7.14 14.80
C TYR A 231 -5.70 -5.89 14.97
N VAL A 232 -5.08 -4.71 14.93
CA VAL A 232 -5.79 -3.43 14.92
C VAL A 232 -6.47 -3.23 13.57
N GLU A 233 -7.58 -2.50 13.55
CA GLU A 233 -8.34 -2.22 12.33
C GLU A 233 -7.46 -1.51 11.29
N GLY A 234 -7.22 -2.17 10.15
CA GLY A 234 -6.35 -1.68 9.08
C GLY A 234 -4.99 -2.39 8.93
N ASP A 235 -4.68 -3.36 9.78
CA ASP A 235 -3.52 -4.23 9.62
C ASP A 235 -3.79 -5.37 8.61
N ILE A 236 -2.79 -5.67 7.77
CA ILE A 236 -2.90 -6.71 6.75
C ILE A 236 -2.67 -8.08 7.39
N LYS A 237 -3.67 -8.96 7.32
CA LYS A 237 -3.54 -10.36 7.72
C LYS A 237 -2.86 -11.17 6.60
N TRP A 238 -1.62 -11.58 6.83
CA TRP A 238 -0.81 -12.34 5.87
C TRP A 238 -1.12 -13.83 5.89
N ASP A 239 -2.30 -14.21 5.40
CA ASP A 239 -2.62 -15.61 5.17
C ASP A 239 -1.73 -16.25 4.09
N SER A 240 -1.63 -17.58 4.09
CA SER A 240 -0.80 -18.32 3.12
C SER A 240 -1.19 -18.04 1.66
N ARG A 241 -2.48 -17.75 1.39
CA ARG A 241 -2.97 -17.34 0.05
C ARG A 241 -2.68 -15.87 -0.23
N ALA A 242 -2.92 -14.98 0.74
CA ALA A 242 -2.63 -13.55 0.64
C ALA A 242 -1.17 -13.33 0.24
N THR A 243 -0.25 -14.03 0.91
CA THR A 243 1.20 -13.93 0.67
C THR A 243 1.61 -14.32 -0.77
N LEU A 244 0.78 -15.04 -1.53
CA LEU A 244 1.02 -15.32 -2.95
C LEU A 244 0.30 -14.34 -3.88
N VAL A 245 -0.93 -13.96 -3.53
CA VAL A 245 -1.79 -13.10 -4.35
C VAL A 245 -1.25 -11.66 -4.38
N TYR A 246 -0.85 -11.09 -3.24
CA TYR A 246 -0.31 -9.72 -3.16
C TYR A 246 0.93 -9.47 -4.03
N PRO A 247 2.00 -10.28 -3.95
CA PRO A 247 3.18 -10.07 -4.80
C PRO A 247 2.87 -10.35 -6.26
N PHE A 248 1.96 -11.26 -6.60
CA PHE A 248 1.53 -11.43 -7.99
C PHE A 248 0.83 -10.17 -8.53
N LEU A 249 -0.10 -9.59 -7.76
CA LEU A 249 -0.73 -8.31 -8.13
C LEU A 249 0.30 -7.17 -8.20
N CYS A 250 1.27 -7.11 -7.28
CA CYS A 250 2.32 -6.09 -7.30
C CYS A 250 3.30 -6.28 -8.46
N CYS A 251 3.63 -7.52 -8.83
CA CYS A 251 4.42 -7.84 -10.01
C CYS A 251 3.68 -7.42 -11.28
N PHE A 252 2.38 -7.70 -11.38
CA PHE A 252 1.55 -7.28 -12.51
C PHE A 252 1.42 -5.75 -12.59
N ALA A 253 1.24 -5.07 -11.46
CA ALA A 253 1.26 -3.61 -11.39
C ALA A 253 2.64 -3.03 -11.77
N GLY A 254 3.72 -3.66 -11.30
CA GLY A 254 5.10 -3.33 -11.65
C GLY A 254 5.37 -3.52 -13.13
N PHE A 255 4.87 -4.59 -13.73
CA PHE A 255 4.97 -4.89 -15.16
C PHE A 255 4.40 -3.77 -16.01
N PHE A 256 3.17 -3.31 -15.73
CA PHE A 256 2.62 -2.15 -16.44
C PHE A 256 3.30 -0.84 -16.09
N ALA A 257 3.80 -0.69 -14.86
CA ALA A 257 4.60 0.46 -14.48
C ALA A 257 5.91 0.55 -15.29
N GLY A 258 6.57 -0.58 -15.53
CA GLY A 258 7.76 -0.66 -16.38
C GLY A 258 7.45 -0.49 -17.86
N MET A 259 6.30 -0.98 -18.33
CA MET A 259 5.87 -0.81 -19.73
C MET A 259 5.49 0.63 -20.07
N PHE A 260 4.80 1.34 -19.18
CA PHE A 260 4.17 2.64 -19.48
C PHE A 260 4.76 3.81 -18.69
N GLY A 261 5.60 3.56 -17.68
CA GLY A 261 6.18 4.61 -16.83
C GLY A 261 5.21 5.24 -15.82
N VAL A 262 3.93 4.84 -15.81
CA VAL A 262 2.86 5.45 -14.99
C VAL A 262 2.97 5.11 -13.48
N GLY A 263 3.83 4.16 -13.10
CA GLY A 263 4.03 3.75 -11.70
C GLY A 263 2.90 2.84 -11.17
N GLY A 264 3.26 1.79 -10.42
CA GLY A 264 2.29 0.77 -9.97
C GLY A 264 1.28 1.25 -8.91
N GLY A 265 1.40 2.50 -8.46
CA GLY A 265 0.58 3.07 -7.37
C GLY A 265 -0.89 3.26 -7.74
N ILE A 266 -1.23 3.45 -9.02
CA ILE A 266 -2.64 3.59 -9.45
C ILE A 266 -3.42 2.30 -9.18
N VAL A 267 -2.77 1.13 -9.29
CA VAL A 267 -3.38 -0.16 -8.98
C VAL A 267 -3.29 -0.47 -7.48
N LYS A 268 -2.13 -0.20 -6.87
CA LYS A 268 -1.84 -0.55 -5.48
C LYS A 268 -2.60 0.29 -4.45
N GLY A 269 -2.77 1.60 -4.69
CA GLY A 269 -3.47 2.50 -3.76
C GLY A 269 -4.90 2.04 -3.47
N PRO A 270 -5.75 1.83 -4.49
CA PRO A 270 -7.10 1.29 -4.30
C PRO A 270 -7.15 -0.15 -3.78
N LEU A 271 -6.09 -0.94 -3.95
CA LEU A 271 -5.98 -2.29 -3.38
C LEU A 271 -5.75 -2.23 -1.87
N MET A 272 -4.84 -1.38 -1.41
CA MET A 272 -4.58 -1.18 0.02
C MET A 272 -5.80 -0.61 0.75
N LEU A 273 -6.54 0.31 0.13
CA LEU A 273 -7.80 0.81 0.71
C LEU A 273 -8.88 -0.28 0.81
N ALA A 274 -8.91 -1.24 -0.13
CA ALA A 274 -9.85 -2.35 -0.08
C ALA A 274 -9.53 -3.34 1.06
N MET A 275 -8.31 -3.31 1.59
CA MET A 275 -7.89 -4.07 2.78
C MET A 275 -8.12 -3.31 4.09
N ASN A 276 -8.85 -2.18 4.06
CA ASN A 276 -9.03 -1.27 5.19
C ASN A 276 -7.72 -0.65 5.71
N VAL A 277 -6.63 -0.66 4.94
CA VAL A 277 -5.39 0.03 5.32
C VAL A 277 -5.64 1.54 5.33
N HIS A 278 -5.14 2.21 6.37
CA HIS A 278 -5.29 3.65 6.52
C HIS A 278 -4.76 4.41 5.28
N PRO A 279 -5.55 5.35 4.69
CA PRO A 279 -5.24 5.99 3.41
C PRO A 279 -3.90 6.74 3.41
N ALA A 280 -3.52 7.35 4.53
CA ALA A 280 -2.24 8.05 4.64
C ALA A 280 -1.02 7.10 4.56
N VAL A 281 -1.11 5.89 5.13
CA VAL A 281 -0.04 4.89 5.09
C VAL A 281 0.05 4.26 3.69
N SER A 282 -1.11 3.98 3.09
CA SER A 282 -1.26 3.50 1.72
C SER A 282 -0.65 4.49 0.71
N SER A 283 -0.91 5.80 0.89
CA SER A 283 -0.35 6.85 0.04
C SER A 283 1.17 6.95 0.15
N ALA A 284 1.72 7.04 1.37
CA ALA A 284 3.17 7.13 1.59
C ALA A 284 3.93 5.89 1.04
N SER A 285 3.39 4.70 1.28
CA SER A 285 3.95 3.44 0.77
C SER A 285 3.89 3.37 -0.76
N SER A 286 2.78 3.82 -1.36
CA SER A 286 2.66 3.85 -2.83
C SER A 286 3.63 4.86 -3.44
N ALA A 287 3.81 6.03 -2.84
CA ALA A 287 4.74 7.05 -3.31
C ALA A 287 6.19 6.54 -3.28
N CYS A 288 6.61 5.92 -2.16
CA CYS A 288 7.94 5.32 -2.04
C CYS A 288 8.17 4.22 -3.09
N MET A 289 7.17 3.35 -3.31
CA MET A 289 7.24 2.33 -4.35
C MET A 289 7.33 2.93 -5.76
N ILE A 290 6.59 4.01 -6.05
CA ILE A 290 6.67 4.71 -7.34
C ILE A 290 8.09 5.23 -7.55
N LEU A 291 8.72 5.85 -6.55
CA LEU A 291 10.09 6.37 -6.68
C LEU A 291 11.09 5.28 -7.10
N PHE A 292 11.12 4.16 -6.40
CA PHE A 292 12.03 3.06 -6.72
C PHE A 292 11.71 2.39 -8.06
N THR A 293 10.43 2.20 -8.36
CA THR A 293 9.99 1.60 -9.63
C THR A 293 10.32 2.50 -10.81
N SER A 294 10.02 3.80 -10.71
CA SER A 294 10.31 4.78 -11.74
C SER A 294 11.81 4.94 -11.94
N PHE A 295 12.61 5.01 -10.88
CA PHE A 295 14.08 5.09 -11.01
C PHE A 295 14.65 3.85 -11.72
N THR A 296 14.15 2.66 -11.41
CA THR A 296 14.53 1.42 -12.08
C THR A 296 14.14 1.46 -13.57
N ALA A 297 12.88 1.82 -13.87
CA ALA A 297 12.38 1.88 -15.25
C ALA A 297 13.11 2.93 -16.08
N THR A 298 13.33 4.14 -15.55
CA THR A 298 14.11 5.19 -16.21
C THR A 298 15.52 4.72 -16.52
N THR A 299 16.20 4.08 -15.55
CA THR A 299 17.54 3.51 -15.79
C THR A 299 17.52 2.47 -16.90
N SER A 300 16.51 1.57 -16.93
CA SER A 300 16.37 0.59 -18.01
C SER A 300 16.11 1.24 -19.37
N PHE A 301 15.28 2.27 -19.46
CA PHE A 301 15.03 3.00 -20.72
C PHE A 301 16.26 3.76 -21.23
N VAL A 302 17.04 4.38 -20.33
CA VAL A 302 18.33 5.00 -20.66
C VAL A 302 19.31 3.96 -21.21
N VAL A 303 19.44 2.81 -20.54
CA VAL A 303 20.31 1.71 -21.00
C VAL A 303 19.85 1.15 -22.35
N PHE A 304 18.55 1.16 -22.64
CA PHE A 304 18.05 0.76 -23.96
C PHE A 304 18.24 1.81 -25.06
N GLY A 305 18.64 3.03 -24.72
CA GLY A 305 18.78 4.15 -25.67
C GLY A 305 17.45 4.69 -26.18
N LEU A 306 16.33 4.42 -25.49
CA LEU A 306 14.99 4.86 -25.88
C LEU A 306 14.67 6.28 -25.39
N LEU A 307 15.54 6.86 -24.57
CA LEU A 307 15.35 8.17 -23.96
C LEU A 307 16.20 9.22 -24.68
N VAL A 308 15.54 10.20 -25.30
CA VAL A 308 16.20 11.40 -25.84
C VAL A 308 16.46 12.36 -24.67
N GLU A 309 17.74 12.63 -24.37
CA GLU A 309 18.16 13.38 -23.17
C GLU A 309 17.57 14.79 -23.10
N ASP A 310 17.54 15.51 -24.23
CA ASP A 310 17.01 16.87 -24.30
C ASP A 310 15.51 16.93 -23.94
N TYR A 311 14.73 16.00 -24.47
CA TYR A 311 13.30 15.91 -24.20
C TYR A 311 13.04 15.45 -22.76
N ALA A 312 13.87 14.54 -22.24
CA ALA A 312 13.73 14.02 -20.88
C ALA A 312 13.85 15.12 -19.82
N ILE A 313 14.78 16.06 -19.98
CA ILE A 313 14.96 17.18 -19.02
C ILE A 313 13.74 18.09 -19.02
N ILE A 314 13.21 18.43 -20.20
CA ILE A 314 12.01 19.28 -20.34
C ILE A 314 10.80 18.58 -19.69
N CYS A 315 10.59 17.30 -19.99
CA CYS A 315 9.52 16.50 -19.39
C CYS A 315 9.69 16.35 -17.87
N LEU A 316 10.92 16.29 -17.36
CA LEU A 316 11.19 16.25 -15.92
C LEU A 316 10.74 17.54 -15.25
N VAL A 317 11.09 18.71 -15.81
CA VAL A 317 10.71 20.01 -15.22
C VAL A 317 9.18 20.22 -15.26
N ILE A 318 8.55 19.93 -16.39
CA ILE A 318 7.09 20.03 -16.53
C ILE A 318 6.40 19.02 -15.61
N GLY A 319 6.90 17.77 -15.56
CA GLY A 319 6.38 16.74 -14.68
C GLY A 319 6.52 17.08 -13.20
N PHE A 320 7.66 17.63 -12.79
CA PHE A 320 7.91 18.05 -11.42
C PHE A 320 6.99 19.20 -11.00
N THR A 321 6.87 20.24 -11.82
CA THR A 321 5.99 21.38 -11.54
C THR A 321 4.51 20.97 -11.53
N ALA A 322 4.07 20.16 -12.48
CA ALA A 322 2.70 19.62 -12.52
C ALA A 322 2.40 18.70 -11.33
N THR A 323 3.35 17.83 -10.94
CA THR A 323 3.20 16.95 -9.77
C THR A 323 3.13 17.76 -8.50
N LEU A 324 3.99 18.77 -8.33
CA LEU A 324 3.96 19.64 -7.16
C LEU A 324 2.62 20.37 -7.04
N ALA A 325 2.14 20.96 -8.14
CA ALA A 325 0.83 21.60 -8.19
C ALA A 325 -0.32 20.61 -7.88
N GLY A 326 -0.27 19.40 -8.46
CA GLY A 326 -1.26 18.35 -8.23
C GLY A 326 -1.29 17.84 -6.79
N GLN A 327 -0.12 17.62 -6.18
CA GLN A 327 -0.01 17.19 -4.78
C GLN A 327 -0.47 18.29 -3.82
N LEU A 328 -0.11 19.55 -4.07
CA LEU A 328 -0.62 20.69 -3.29
C LEU A 328 -2.13 20.84 -3.44
N GLY A 329 -2.66 20.67 -4.65
CA GLY A 329 -4.09 20.70 -4.94
C GLY A 329 -4.85 19.57 -4.22
N LEU A 330 -4.32 18.35 -4.25
CA LEU A 330 -4.89 17.20 -3.53
C LEU A 330 -4.80 17.38 -2.02
N ALA A 331 -3.70 17.92 -1.48
CA ALA A 331 -3.55 18.21 -0.06
C ALA A 331 -4.54 19.30 0.40
N TYR A 332 -4.72 20.36 -0.39
CA TYR A 332 -5.72 21.39 -0.13
C TYR A 332 -7.14 20.81 -0.18
N LEU A 333 -7.44 19.98 -1.19
CA LEU A 333 -8.72 19.32 -1.31
C LEU A 333 -8.97 18.35 -0.15
N ALA A 334 -7.97 17.60 0.29
CA ALA A 334 -8.07 16.70 1.45
C ALA A 334 -8.32 17.46 2.76
N LYS A 335 -7.75 18.66 2.92
CA LYS A 335 -8.02 19.51 4.09
C LYS A 335 -9.45 20.05 4.07
N LYS A 336 -9.95 20.44 2.89
CA LYS A 336 -11.28 21.02 2.70
C LYS A 336 -12.39 19.96 2.75
N ALA A 337 -12.16 18.82 2.09
CA ALA A 337 -13.05 17.68 2.07
C ALA A 337 -12.59 16.71 3.16
N GLN A 338 -13.18 16.80 4.36
CA GLN A 338 -12.97 15.90 5.51
C GLN A 338 -13.34 14.41 5.22
N ARG A 339 -13.43 14.00 3.95
CA ARG A 339 -13.92 12.71 3.47
C ARG A 339 -12.95 12.13 2.43
N ASN A 340 -12.45 10.93 2.67
CA ASN A 340 -11.43 10.29 1.81
C ASN A 340 -12.01 9.91 0.43
N SER A 341 -13.32 9.73 0.33
CA SER A 341 -14.01 9.44 -0.94
C SER A 341 -13.77 10.48 -2.05
N TYR A 342 -13.61 11.76 -1.71
CA TYR A 342 -13.33 12.81 -2.72
C TYR A 342 -11.95 12.67 -3.34
N ILE A 343 -10.95 12.21 -2.57
CA ILE A 343 -9.60 11.95 -3.08
C ILE A 343 -9.66 10.82 -4.13
N ALA A 344 -10.37 9.73 -3.81
CA ALA A 344 -10.56 8.61 -4.73
C ALA A 344 -11.33 9.01 -6.01
N PHE A 345 -12.32 9.91 -5.90
CA PHE A 345 -13.08 10.42 -7.04
C PHE A 345 -12.22 11.30 -7.95
N SER A 346 -11.37 12.15 -7.38
CA SER A 346 -10.41 12.97 -8.14
C SER A 346 -9.43 12.10 -8.94
N ILE A 347 -8.84 11.08 -8.31
CA ILE A 347 -7.94 10.13 -8.99
C ILE A 347 -8.69 9.39 -10.12
N GLY A 348 -9.89 8.88 -9.85
CA GLY A 348 -10.72 8.21 -10.86
C GLY A 348 -11.05 9.13 -12.04
N GLY A 349 -11.37 10.40 -11.78
CA GLY A 349 -11.65 11.39 -12.82
C GLY A 349 -10.44 11.70 -13.70
N VAL A 350 -9.26 11.93 -13.10
CA VAL A 350 -8.03 12.17 -13.86
C VAL A 350 -7.67 10.97 -14.74
N VAL A 351 -7.79 9.75 -14.20
CA VAL A 351 -7.52 8.51 -14.98
C VAL A 351 -8.54 8.35 -16.11
N LEU A 352 -9.82 8.66 -15.88
CA LEU A 352 -10.86 8.63 -16.92
C LEU A 352 -10.56 9.62 -18.05
N VAL A 353 -10.22 10.87 -17.72
CA VAL A 353 -9.87 11.89 -18.72
C VAL A 353 -8.63 11.47 -19.50
N SER A 354 -7.61 10.93 -18.81
CA SER A 354 -6.41 10.40 -19.45
C SER A 354 -6.73 9.25 -20.41
N ALA A 355 -7.60 8.31 -20.01
CA ALA A 355 -8.05 7.21 -20.86
C ALA A 355 -8.78 7.71 -22.11
N PHE A 356 -9.66 8.71 -21.95
CA PHE A 356 -10.40 9.32 -23.05
C PHE A 356 -9.45 10.01 -24.04
N LEU A 357 -8.53 10.85 -23.56
CA LEU A 357 -7.56 11.55 -24.40
C LEU A 357 -6.66 10.56 -25.17
N MET A 358 -6.16 9.51 -24.50
CA MET A 358 -5.36 8.47 -25.14
C MET A 358 -6.14 7.67 -26.19
N THR A 359 -7.43 7.41 -25.94
CA THR A 359 -8.30 6.74 -26.92
C THR A 359 -8.49 7.61 -28.16
N VAL A 360 -8.75 8.91 -27.98
CA VAL A 360 -8.90 9.86 -29.09
C VAL A 360 -7.61 9.94 -29.90
N GLN A 361 -6.45 10.09 -29.24
CA GLN A 361 -5.15 10.11 -29.92
C GLN A 361 -4.89 8.82 -30.69
N SER A 362 -5.19 7.66 -30.10
CA SER A 362 -5.04 6.37 -30.77
C SER A 362 -5.93 6.25 -32.02
N LEU A 363 -7.17 6.75 -31.96
CA LEU A 363 -8.08 6.73 -33.11
C LEU A 363 -7.63 7.70 -34.22
N LEU A 364 -7.12 8.88 -33.85
CA LEU A 364 -6.57 9.84 -34.81
C LEU A 364 -5.34 9.28 -35.53
N SER A 365 -4.40 8.68 -34.78
CA SER A 365 -3.22 8.04 -35.35
C SER A 365 -3.57 6.89 -36.31
N MET A 366 -4.60 6.09 -35.98
CA MET A 366 -5.12 5.07 -36.89
C MET A 366 -5.79 5.65 -38.15
N ALA A 367 -6.43 6.82 -38.04
CA ALA A 367 -7.08 7.49 -39.16
C ALA A 367 -6.08 8.16 -40.13
N GLU A 368 -4.93 8.61 -39.62
CA GLU A 368 -3.86 9.22 -40.41
C GLU A 368 -2.99 8.17 -41.15
N GLY A 369 -3.13 6.88 -40.82
CA GLY A 369 -2.52 5.78 -41.58
C GLY A 369 -0.98 5.72 -41.48
N GLU A 370 -0.39 6.21 -40.39
CA GLU A 370 1.06 6.10 -40.18
C GLU A 370 1.51 4.64 -40.12
N GLN A 371 2.54 4.30 -40.90
CA GLN A 371 3.17 2.99 -40.86
C GLN A 371 3.94 2.84 -39.55
N HIS A 372 3.38 2.12 -38.58
CA HIS A 372 4.06 1.83 -37.33
C HIS A 372 5.31 0.96 -37.58
N HIS A 373 6.47 1.48 -37.17
CA HIS A 373 7.72 0.72 -37.16
C HIS A 373 7.60 -0.49 -36.22
N SER A 374 8.00 -1.66 -36.73
CA SER A 374 7.96 -2.91 -35.97
C SER A 374 9.07 -2.91 -34.92
N GLY A 375 8.72 -3.12 -33.65
CA GLY A 375 9.66 -3.22 -32.54
C GLY A 375 10.65 -4.37 -32.75
N GLY A 376 11.94 -4.04 -32.85
CA GLY A 376 13.02 -5.01 -32.99
C GLY A 376 13.87 -5.07 -31.72
N ILE A 377 14.22 -6.29 -31.28
CA ILE A 377 15.12 -6.53 -30.13
C ILE A 377 16.48 -5.81 -30.30
N CYS A 378 16.91 -5.63 -31.56
CA CYS A 378 18.16 -4.98 -31.96
C CYS A 378 17.97 -4.06 -33.20
N GLY A 379 16.85 -3.36 -33.33
CA GLY A 379 16.71 -2.35 -34.39
C GLY A 379 17.65 -1.19 -34.12
N HIS A 380 18.67 -1.00 -34.97
CA HIS A 380 19.33 0.30 -35.07
C HIS A 380 18.25 1.30 -35.52
N GLY A 381 17.97 2.30 -34.70
CA GLY A 381 17.30 3.49 -35.18
C GLY A 381 18.28 4.17 -36.13
N ASP A 382 18.06 3.98 -37.42
CA ASP A 382 18.61 4.83 -38.46
C ASP A 382 17.76 6.10 -38.60
#